data_AF-A0A1Q3S4K0-F1
#
_entry.id   AF-A0A1Q3S4K0-F1
#
_cell.length_a   1.000
_cell.length_b   1.000
_cell.length_c   1.000
_cell.angle_alpha   90.00
_cell.angle_beta   90.00
_cell.angle_gamma   90.00
#
_symmetry.space_group_name_H-M   'P 1'
#
loop_
_entity.id
_entity.type
_entity.pdbx_description
1 polymer ?
#
loop_
_entity_poly.entity_id
_entity_poly.type
_entity_poly.pdbx_seq_one_letter_code
_entity_poly.pdbx_strand_id
1 'polypeptide(L)'
;MLPQILNLTTKKIKMKNKIIRLFGDSKILVVVFLSLLCASFYSFYYNIPFLSWIIVILLNTYLVYVVFYASIKSDSHKGENWFWGKVIPNRFSGVIVFVCIYLCIILGFSEILLAEEAPNCNTKECAFFKSFISLTSFSFDNYDGQTWHLQKIQMWHSFNGLLLLTATFGFLISRISNFKEKISLEKLDQKIDLLKRSEEDKIKIEKLHQFLNENQNLTSEVRELKLKIENLKNSNN
;
A
#
# COMPACT_ATOMS: atom_id res chain seq x y z
N MET A 1 35.70 26.08 -21.12
CA MET A 1 34.81 25.06 -21.73
C MET A 1 34.25 24.04 -20.74
N LEU A 2 34.97 23.62 -19.69
CA LEU A 2 34.43 22.73 -18.63
C LEU A 2 33.14 23.17 -17.89
N PRO A 3 32.90 24.46 -17.56
CA PRO A 3 31.73 24.84 -16.76
C PRO A 3 30.39 24.76 -17.52
N GLN A 4 30.40 24.80 -18.87
CA GLN A 4 29.17 24.66 -19.66
C GLN A 4 28.70 23.20 -19.76
N ILE A 5 29.63 22.23 -19.75
CA ILE A 5 29.30 20.80 -19.82
C ILE A 5 28.66 20.31 -18.51
N LEU A 6 29.12 20.82 -17.35
CA LEU A 6 28.56 20.50 -16.03
C LEU A 6 27.12 21.03 -15.83
N ASN A 7 26.79 22.16 -16.48
CA ASN A 7 25.47 22.77 -16.37
C ASN A 7 24.43 22.03 -17.24
N LEU A 8 24.87 21.43 -18.35
CA LEU A 8 24.02 20.60 -19.22
C LEU A 8 23.69 19.24 -18.57
N THR A 9 24.65 18.60 -17.91
CA THR A 9 24.43 17.31 -17.23
C THR A 9 23.49 17.45 -16.03
N THR A 10 23.66 18.47 -15.21
CA THR A 10 22.77 18.73 -14.05
C THR A 10 21.34 19.07 -14.46
N LYS A 11 21.13 19.80 -15.56
CA LYS A 11 19.79 20.11 -16.10
C LYS A 11 19.09 18.86 -16.65
N LYS A 12 19.84 17.96 -17.32
CA LYS A 12 19.33 16.67 -17.81
C LYS A 12 18.92 15.74 -16.66
N ILE A 13 19.70 15.72 -15.58
CA ILE A 13 19.37 14.95 -14.35
C ILE A 13 18.12 15.49 -13.67
N LYS A 14 17.96 16.82 -13.57
CA LYS A 14 16.74 17.44 -13.01
C LYS A 14 15.48 17.16 -13.82
N MET A 15 15.55 17.19 -15.16
CA MET A 15 14.40 16.83 -16.01
C MET A 15 14.05 15.35 -15.92
N LYS A 16 15.04 14.45 -15.92
CA LYS A 16 14.83 13.01 -15.74
C LYS A 16 14.09 12.75 -14.41
N ASN A 17 14.53 13.37 -13.32
CA ASN A 17 13.88 13.24 -12.00
C ASN A 17 12.44 13.80 -11.94
N LYS A 18 12.09 14.80 -12.77
CA LYS A 18 10.74 15.37 -12.81
C LYS A 18 9.76 14.45 -13.55
N ILE A 19 10.18 13.86 -14.67
CA ILE A 19 9.40 12.86 -15.42
C ILE A 19 9.22 11.59 -14.57
N ILE A 20 10.28 11.18 -13.88
CA ILE A 20 10.28 10.03 -12.95
C ILE A 20 9.32 10.24 -11.76
N ARG A 21 9.17 11.46 -11.25
CA ARG A 21 8.21 11.76 -10.17
C ARG A 21 6.77 11.69 -10.65
N LEU A 22 6.51 12.06 -11.91
CA LEU A 22 5.17 11.99 -12.50
C LEU A 22 4.67 10.54 -12.55
N PHE A 23 5.49 9.58 -12.97
CA PHE A 23 5.06 8.17 -13.06
C PHE A 23 4.89 7.44 -11.72
N GLY A 24 5.27 8.06 -10.59
CA GLY A 24 5.18 7.46 -9.25
C GLY A 24 3.90 7.79 -8.49
N ASP A 25 3.05 8.68 -9.01
CA ASP A 25 1.79 9.00 -8.34
C ASP A 25 0.76 7.92 -8.64
N SER A 26 0.42 7.13 -7.63
CA SER A 26 -0.64 6.12 -7.65
C SER A 26 -1.97 6.57 -8.31
N LYS A 27 -2.23 7.88 -8.36
CA LYS A 27 -3.37 8.49 -9.07
C LYS A 27 -3.26 8.35 -10.60
N ILE A 28 -2.08 8.53 -11.17
CA ILE A 28 -1.86 8.39 -12.62
C ILE A 28 -2.08 6.94 -13.04
N LEU A 29 -1.63 5.99 -12.22
CA LEU A 29 -1.85 4.57 -12.48
C LEU A 29 -3.36 4.26 -12.52
N VAL A 30 -4.14 4.76 -11.55
CA VAL A 30 -5.60 4.64 -11.56
C VAL A 30 -6.21 5.23 -12.83
N VAL A 31 -5.80 6.44 -13.25
CA VAL A 31 -6.29 7.08 -14.49
C VAL A 31 -5.97 6.24 -15.72
N VAL A 32 -4.76 5.67 -15.82
CA VAL A 32 -4.35 4.80 -16.93
C VAL A 32 -5.24 3.55 -16.98
N PHE A 33 -5.44 2.86 -15.85
CA PHE A 33 -6.28 1.65 -15.83
C PHE A 33 -7.77 1.96 -16.07
N LEU A 34 -8.27 3.10 -15.61
CA LEU A 34 -9.61 3.58 -15.97
C LEU A 34 -9.73 3.83 -17.48
N SER A 35 -8.72 4.44 -18.10
CA SER A 35 -8.72 4.65 -19.56
C SER A 35 -8.67 3.33 -20.34
N LEU A 36 -7.91 2.34 -19.84
CA LEU A 36 -7.89 0.99 -20.41
C LEU A 36 -9.25 0.30 -20.25
N LEU A 37 -9.93 0.49 -19.13
CA LEU A 37 -11.28 -0.03 -18.92
C LEU A 37 -12.29 0.59 -19.89
N CYS A 38 -12.25 1.91 -20.09
CA CYS A 38 -13.06 2.56 -21.11
C CYS A 38 -12.76 2.03 -22.52
N ALA A 39 -11.49 1.80 -22.84
CA ALA A 39 -11.09 1.20 -24.12
C ALA A 39 -11.59 -0.25 -24.27
N SER A 40 -11.57 -1.05 -23.20
CA SER A 40 -12.17 -2.40 -23.19
C SER A 40 -13.68 -2.37 -23.42
N PHE A 41 -14.41 -1.46 -22.77
CA PHE A 41 -15.84 -1.29 -23.03
C PHE A 41 -16.12 -0.85 -24.47
N TYR A 42 -15.31 0.07 -25.00
CA TYR A 42 -15.40 0.50 -26.39
C TYR A 42 -15.18 -0.68 -27.34
N SER A 43 -14.10 -1.45 -27.14
CA SER A 43 -13.78 -2.65 -27.91
C SER A 43 -14.96 -3.64 -27.89
N PHE A 44 -15.45 -3.98 -26.70
CA PHE A 44 -16.55 -4.92 -26.52
C PHE A 44 -17.87 -4.45 -27.16
N TYR A 45 -18.12 -3.14 -27.19
CA TYR A 45 -19.31 -2.59 -27.84
C TYR A 45 -19.21 -2.65 -29.37
N TYR A 46 -18.05 -2.31 -29.93
CA TYR A 46 -17.82 -2.23 -31.38
C TYR A 46 -17.28 -3.53 -32.01
N ASN A 47 -17.08 -4.60 -31.23
CA ASN A 47 -16.59 -5.91 -31.68
C ASN A 47 -15.26 -5.81 -32.46
N ILE A 48 -14.23 -5.21 -31.85
CA ILE A 48 -12.86 -5.07 -32.37
C ILE A 48 -11.92 -6.04 -31.61
N PRO A 49 -11.95 -7.36 -31.90
CA PRO A 49 -11.27 -8.38 -31.07
C PRO A 49 -9.75 -8.20 -30.99
N PHE A 50 -9.15 -7.62 -32.04
CA PHE A 50 -7.72 -7.30 -32.08
C PHE A 50 -7.30 -6.35 -30.95
N LEU A 51 -8.12 -5.34 -30.63
CA LEU A 51 -7.84 -4.40 -29.55
C LEU A 51 -7.91 -5.09 -28.20
N SER A 52 -8.89 -5.98 -28.01
CA SER A 52 -9.01 -6.79 -26.79
C SER A 52 -7.81 -7.72 -26.55
N TRP A 53 -7.27 -8.34 -27.60
CA TRP A 53 -6.02 -9.11 -27.49
C TRP A 53 -4.85 -8.26 -26.98
N ILE A 54 -4.66 -7.06 -27.55
CA ILE A 54 -3.59 -6.14 -27.14
C ILE A 54 -3.75 -5.77 -25.66
N ILE A 55 -4.97 -5.40 -25.26
CA ILE A 55 -5.26 -5.02 -23.87
C ILE A 55 -4.97 -6.19 -22.94
N VAL A 56 -5.46 -7.40 -23.22
CA VAL A 56 -5.22 -8.60 -22.39
C VAL A 56 -3.73 -8.90 -22.26
N ILE A 57 -2.95 -8.83 -23.34
CA ILE A 57 -1.49 -9.07 -23.31
C ILE A 57 -0.80 -8.01 -22.43
N LEU A 58 -1.18 -6.74 -22.56
CA LEU A 58 -0.62 -5.64 -21.76
C LEU A 58 -0.93 -5.84 -20.27
N LEU A 59 -2.16 -6.20 -19.92
CA LEU A 59 -2.57 -6.48 -18.55
C LEU A 59 -1.83 -7.67 -17.95
N ASN A 60 -1.64 -8.74 -18.73
CA ASN A 60 -0.84 -9.90 -18.29
C ASN A 60 0.61 -9.53 -18.02
N THR A 61 1.22 -8.76 -18.91
CA THR A 61 2.60 -8.29 -18.75
C THR A 61 2.73 -7.46 -17.47
N TYR A 62 1.74 -6.62 -17.18
CA TYR A 62 1.67 -5.88 -15.93
C TYR A 62 1.49 -6.79 -14.70
N LEU A 63 0.62 -7.79 -14.76
CA LEU A 63 0.42 -8.74 -13.65
C LEU A 63 1.68 -9.56 -13.37
N VAL A 64 2.36 -10.09 -14.40
CA VAL A 64 3.65 -10.77 -14.27
C VAL A 64 4.68 -9.85 -13.62
N TYR A 65 4.75 -8.59 -14.06
CA TYR A 65 5.62 -7.59 -13.45
C TYR A 65 5.31 -7.36 -11.97
N VAL A 66 4.02 -7.29 -11.59
CA VAL A 66 3.60 -7.13 -10.19
C VAL A 66 4.01 -8.35 -9.34
N VAL A 67 3.82 -9.57 -9.85
CA VAL A 67 4.23 -10.80 -9.16
C VAL A 67 5.74 -10.86 -9.00
N PHE A 68 6.50 -10.59 -10.06
CA PHE A 68 7.96 -10.58 -10.05
C PHE A 68 8.53 -9.48 -9.14
N TYR A 69 7.87 -8.32 -9.11
CA TYR A 69 8.22 -7.28 -8.16
C TYR A 69 7.96 -7.73 -6.72
N ALA A 70 6.83 -8.39 -6.47
CA ALA A 70 6.48 -8.88 -5.15
C ALA A 70 7.48 -9.93 -4.65
N SER A 71 7.94 -10.83 -5.52
CA SER A 71 8.97 -11.83 -5.16
C SER A 71 10.31 -11.16 -4.82
N ILE A 72 10.82 -10.26 -5.67
CA ILE A 72 12.08 -9.53 -5.38
C ILE A 72 11.98 -8.72 -4.09
N LYS A 73 10.82 -8.09 -3.83
CA LYS A 73 10.63 -7.32 -2.61
C LYS A 73 10.65 -8.19 -1.35
N SER A 74 10.29 -9.46 -1.45
CA SER A 74 10.35 -10.42 -0.33
C SER A 74 11.79 -10.75 0.06
N ASP A 75 12.72 -10.71 -0.88
CA ASP A 75 14.14 -10.92 -0.61
C ASP A 75 14.74 -9.63 -0.02
N SER A 76 15.01 -9.65 1.29
CA SER A 76 15.43 -8.51 2.13
C SER A 76 16.74 -7.79 1.74
N HIS A 77 17.32 -8.04 0.57
CA HIS A 77 18.53 -7.36 0.11
C HIS A 77 18.18 -6.13 -0.73
N LYS A 78 18.01 -4.97 -0.08
CA LYS A 78 17.79 -3.70 -0.78
C LYS A 78 18.89 -2.70 -0.52
N GLY A 79 19.59 -2.34 -1.59
CA GLY A 79 20.29 -1.06 -1.69
C GLY A 79 19.29 0.10 -1.84
N GLU A 80 19.61 1.26 -1.29
CA GLU A 80 18.74 2.45 -1.15
C GLU A 80 18.19 3.04 -2.47
N ASN A 81 18.69 2.63 -3.64
CA ASN A 81 18.40 3.24 -4.94
C ASN A 81 17.49 2.42 -5.87
N TRP A 82 16.58 1.61 -5.34
CA TRP A 82 15.72 0.75 -6.18
C TRP A 82 14.55 1.52 -6.82
N PHE A 83 14.77 2.00 -8.05
CA PHE A 83 13.83 2.80 -8.85
C PHE A 83 12.45 2.14 -9.10
N TRP A 84 12.40 0.81 -9.20
CA TRP A 84 11.21 0.08 -9.64
C TRP A 84 10.07 0.00 -8.62
N GLY A 85 10.29 0.40 -7.36
CA GLY A 85 9.26 0.36 -6.32
C GLY A 85 8.11 1.35 -6.47
N LYS A 86 8.20 2.27 -7.43
CA LYS A 86 7.22 3.35 -7.63
C LYS A 86 6.01 2.95 -8.46
N VAL A 87 6.06 1.81 -9.16
CA VAL A 87 4.98 1.35 -10.05
C VAL A 87 3.89 0.58 -9.29
N ILE A 88 4.04 0.37 -7.98
CA ILE A 88 3.01 -0.29 -7.17
C ILE A 88 2.03 0.74 -6.59
N PRO A 89 0.72 0.61 -6.83
CA PRO A 89 -0.27 1.54 -6.32
C PRO A 89 -0.38 1.50 -4.79
N ASN A 90 -0.76 2.64 -4.22
CA ASN A 90 -1.10 2.80 -2.80
C ASN A 90 -2.34 1.95 -2.43
N ARG A 91 -2.58 1.74 -1.11
CA ARG A 91 -3.61 0.81 -0.59
C ARG A 91 -4.97 0.91 -1.29
N PHE A 92 -5.56 2.10 -1.35
CA PHE A 92 -6.88 2.30 -1.95
C PHE A 92 -6.85 2.24 -3.48
N SER A 93 -5.87 2.90 -4.10
CA SER A 93 -5.67 2.87 -5.56
C SER A 93 -5.40 1.46 -6.10
N GLY A 94 -4.76 0.60 -5.31
CA GLY A 94 -4.45 -0.77 -5.73
C GLY A 94 -5.71 -1.60 -5.90
N VAL A 95 -6.65 -1.50 -4.96
CA VAL A 95 -7.95 -2.18 -5.08
C VAL A 95 -8.68 -1.73 -6.34
N ILE A 96 -8.74 -0.42 -6.60
CA ILE A 96 -9.37 0.13 -7.82
C ILE A 96 -8.69 -0.44 -9.07
N VAL A 97 -7.36 -0.43 -9.12
CA VAL A 97 -6.60 -0.95 -10.26
C VAL A 97 -6.85 -2.44 -10.48
N PHE A 98 -6.84 -3.27 -9.43
CA PHE A 98 -7.13 -4.70 -9.56
C PHE A 98 -8.57 -4.96 -10.02
N VAL A 99 -9.55 -4.20 -9.55
CA VAL A 99 -10.94 -4.28 -10.04
C VAL A 99 -11.02 -3.87 -11.52
N CYS A 100 -10.33 -2.81 -11.93
CA CYS A 100 -10.27 -2.42 -13.34
C CYS A 100 -9.63 -3.53 -14.21
N ILE A 101 -8.49 -4.09 -13.78
CA ILE A 101 -7.82 -5.19 -14.48
C ILE A 101 -8.75 -6.38 -14.62
N TYR A 102 -9.42 -6.77 -13.52
CA TYR A 102 -10.38 -7.87 -13.51
C TYR A 102 -11.48 -7.69 -14.55
N LEU A 103 -12.12 -6.51 -14.58
CA LEU A 103 -13.16 -6.20 -15.55
C LEU A 103 -12.63 -6.13 -16.99
N CYS A 104 -11.45 -5.55 -17.21
CA CYS A 104 -10.83 -5.52 -18.54
C CYS A 104 -10.55 -6.92 -19.08
N ILE A 105 -10.06 -7.84 -18.24
CA ILE A 105 -9.79 -9.23 -18.64
C ILE A 105 -11.10 -9.91 -19.02
N ILE A 106 -12.15 -9.78 -18.19
CA ILE A 106 -13.46 -10.36 -18.49
C ILE A 106 -13.98 -9.84 -19.82
N LEU A 107 -14.02 -8.51 -20.01
CA LEU A 107 -14.51 -7.89 -21.25
C LEU A 107 -13.68 -8.33 -22.47
N GLY A 108 -12.35 -8.36 -22.33
CA GLY A 108 -11.45 -8.77 -23.40
C GLY A 108 -11.69 -10.21 -23.85
N PHE A 109 -11.76 -11.15 -22.91
CA PHE A 109 -12.06 -12.55 -23.25
C PHE A 109 -13.50 -12.75 -23.71
N SER A 110 -14.45 -11.97 -23.21
CA SER A 110 -15.85 -12.03 -23.68
C SER A 110 -15.94 -11.68 -25.16
N GLU A 111 -15.22 -10.63 -25.56
CA GLU A 111 -15.15 -10.22 -26.96
C GLU A 111 -14.45 -11.26 -27.84
N ILE A 112 -13.33 -11.82 -27.37
CA ILE A 112 -12.62 -12.89 -28.08
C ILE A 112 -13.52 -14.11 -28.26
N LEU A 113 -14.27 -14.52 -27.23
CA LEU A 113 -15.21 -15.64 -27.32
C LEU A 113 -16.37 -15.38 -28.29
N LEU A 114 -16.88 -14.14 -28.36
CA LEU A 114 -17.89 -13.76 -29.35
C LEU A 114 -17.32 -13.78 -30.77
N ALA A 115 -16.09 -13.30 -30.96
CA ALA A 115 -15.45 -13.26 -32.27
C ALA A 115 -15.14 -14.66 -32.82
N GLU A 116 -14.85 -15.61 -31.94
CA GLU A 116 -14.59 -17.02 -32.28
C GLU A 116 -15.87 -17.89 -32.28
N GLU A 117 -17.05 -17.26 -32.19
CA GLU A 117 -18.36 -17.92 -32.24
C GLU A 117 -18.47 -19.12 -31.28
N ALA A 118 -18.08 -18.92 -30.01
CA ALA A 118 -18.08 -19.99 -29.03
C ALA A 118 -19.47 -20.66 -28.92
N PRO A 119 -19.54 -22.01 -28.89
CA PRO A 119 -20.80 -22.73 -28.90
C PRO A 119 -21.67 -22.36 -27.69
N ASN A 120 -22.98 -22.25 -27.95
CA ASN A 120 -23.99 -21.83 -26.98
C ASN A 120 -23.74 -20.42 -26.40
N CYS A 121 -23.10 -19.53 -27.16
CA CYS A 121 -22.70 -18.20 -26.69
C CYS A 121 -22.84 -17.11 -27.77
N ASN A 122 -24.07 -16.87 -28.23
CA ASN A 122 -24.34 -15.95 -29.34
C ASN A 122 -24.67 -14.51 -28.88
N THR A 123 -24.81 -14.28 -27.57
CA THR A 123 -25.18 -12.97 -27.01
C THR A 123 -24.05 -12.40 -26.17
N LYS A 124 -23.96 -11.07 -26.12
CA LYS A 124 -22.92 -10.35 -25.37
C LYS A 124 -22.99 -10.66 -23.88
N GLU A 125 -24.19 -10.80 -23.34
CA GLU A 125 -24.45 -11.14 -21.95
C GLU A 125 -23.97 -12.55 -21.61
N CYS A 126 -24.20 -13.51 -22.52
CA CYS A 126 -23.74 -14.87 -22.36
C CYS A 126 -22.20 -14.93 -22.36
N ALA A 127 -21.56 -14.22 -23.29
CA ALA A 127 -20.09 -14.19 -23.37
C ALA A 127 -19.46 -13.54 -22.15
N PHE A 128 -20.05 -12.45 -21.66
CA PHE A 128 -19.64 -11.82 -20.41
C PHE A 128 -19.72 -12.78 -19.22
N PHE A 129 -20.85 -13.47 -19.08
CA PHE A 129 -21.05 -14.42 -17.99
C PHE A 129 -20.11 -15.63 -18.08
N LYS A 130 -19.96 -16.21 -19.27
CA LYS A 130 -19.01 -17.31 -19.52
C LYS A 130 -17.57 -16.88 -19.20
N SER A 131 -17.18 -15.69 -19.63
CA SER A 131 -15.86 -15.15 -19.36
C SER A 131 -15.64 -14.95 -17.85
N PHE A 132 -16.61 -14.35 -17.14
CA PHE A 132 -16.57 -14.20 -15.69
C PHE A 132 -16.37 -15.55 -14.97
N ILE A 133 -17.17 -16.56 -15.31
CA ILE A 133 -17.09 -17.89 -14.69
C ILE A 133 -15.75 -18.57 -15.00
N SER A 134 -15.32 -18.52 -16.26
CA SER A 134 -14.07 -19.12 -16.75
C SER A 134 -12.86 -18.51 -16.05
N LEU A 135 -12.82 -17.19 -15.87
CA LEU A 135 -11.75 -16.49 -15.16
C LEU A 135 -11.64 -16.93 -13.70
N THR A 136 -12.78 -17.16 -13.05
CA THR A 136 -12.85 -17.66 -11.66
C THR A 136 -12.62 -19.17 -11.53
N SER A 137 -12.41 -19.87 -12.64
CA SER A 137 -12.21 -21.34 -12.68
C SER A 137 -13.40 -22.15 -12.12
N PHE A 138 -14.61 -21.58 -12.12
CA PHE A 138 -15.81 -22.29 -11.63
C PHE A 138 -16.45 -23.23 -12.65
N SER A 139 -16.18 -23.03 -13.94
CA SER A 139 -16.66 -23.93 -14.99
C SER A 139 -15.59 -24.13 -16.04
N PHE A 140 -15.52 -25.36 -16.53
CA PHE A 140 -14.75 -25.72 -17.72
C PHE A 140 -15.75 -26.14 -18.79
N ASP A 141 -15.89 -25.33 -19.83
CA ASP A 141 -16.66 -25.73 -21.00
C ASP A 141 -15.84 -26.81 -21.74
N ASN A 142 -16.41 -28.01 -21.83
CA ASN A 142 -15.83 -29.09 -22.63
C ASN A 142 -16.06 -28.77 -24.11
N TYR A 143 -15.14 -28.02 -24.69
CA TYR A 143 -15.08 -27.81 -26.13
C TYR A 143 -14.63 -29.10 -26.82
N ASP A 144 -15.36 -29.55 -27.84
CA ASP A 144 -14.98 -30.73 -28.62
C ASP A 144 -13.63 -30.54 -29.33
N GLY A 145 -12.99 -31.63 -29.72
CA GLY A 145 -11.67 -31.62 -30.38
C GLY A 145 -11.61 -30.83 -31.70
N GLN A 146 -12.76 -30.57 -32.34
CA GLN A 146 -12.86 -29.73 -33.53
C GLN A 146 -12.63 -28.23 -33.22
N THR A 147 -12.83 -27.82 -31.97
CA THR A 147 -12.68 -26.44 -31.48
C THR A 147 -11.41 -26.26 -30.63
N TRP A 148 -10.27 -26.79 -31.11
CA TRP A 148 -8.98 -26.72 -30.38
C TRP A 148 -8.51 -25.30 -30.08
N HIS A 149 -8.87 -24.31 -30.90
CA HIS A 149 -8.52 -22.91 -30.68
C HIS A 149 -9.25 -22.33 -29.45
N LEU A 150 -10.55 -22.65 -29.28
CA LEU A 150 -11.33 -22.29 -28.08
C LEU A 150 -10.76 -22.92 -26.81
N GLN A 151 -10.28 -24.17 -26.89
CA GLN A 151 -9.58 -24.81 -25.77
C GLN A 151 -8.32 -24.03 -25.37
N LYS A 152 -7.52 -23.59 -26.34
CA LYS A 152 -6.33 -22.77 -26.05
C LYS A 152 -6.69 -21.42 -25.44
N ILE A 153 -7.75 -20.78 -25.93
CA ILE A 153 -8.26 -19.52 -25.36
C ILE A 153 -8.71 -19.75 -23.91
N GLN A 154 -9.46 -20.82 -23.65
CA GLN A 154 -9.89 -21.20 -22.29
C GLN A 154 -8.69 -21.47 -21.37
N MET A 155 -7.68 -22.23 -21.82
CA MET A 155 -6.45 -22.46 -21.05
C MET A 155 -5.72 -21.15 -20.73
N TRP A 156 -5.59 -20.28 -21.73
CA TRP A 156 -4.99 -18.96 -21.55
C TRP A 156 -5.81 -18.12 -20.55
N HIS A 157 -7.12 -18.19 -20.62
CA HIS A 157 -8.02 -17.48 -19.72
C HIS A 157 -7.91 -17.96 -18.27
N SER A 158 -7.86 -19.28 -18.04
CA SER A 158 -7.63 -19.84 -16.71
C SER A 158 -6.25 -19.45 -16.16
N PHE A 159 -5.22 -19.42 -17.00
CA PHE A 159 -3.90 -18.93 -16.61
C PHE A 159 -3.94 -17.46 -16.17
N ASN A 160 -4.70 -16.61 -16.88
CA ASN A 160 -4.91 -15.21 -16.49
C ASN A 160 -5.60 -15.11 -15.12
N GLY A 161 -6.60 -15.94 -14.86
CA GLY A 161 -7.29 -16.02 -13.57
C GLY A 161 -6.34 -16.36 -12.42
N LEU A 162 -5.51 -17.39 -12.60
CA LEU A 162 -4.49 -17.78 -11.62
C LEU A 162 -3.44 -16.69 -11.40
N LEU A 163 -3.01 -16.03 -12.47
CA LEU A 163 -2.04 -14.93 -12.39
C LEU A 163 -2.62 -13.74 -11.61
N LEU A 164 -3.87 -13.36 -11.89
CA LEU A 164 -4.58 -12.30 -11.19
C LEU A 164 -4.78 -12.65 -9.71
N LEU A 165 -5.15 -13.88 -9.40
CA LEU A 165 -5.29 -14.39 -8.03
C LEU A 165 -3.96 -14.29 -7.26
N THR A 166 -2.87 -14.78 -7.86
CA THR A 166 -1.53 -14.75 -7.27
C THR A 166 -1.06 -13.32 -7.01
N ALA A 167 -1.27 -12.41 -7.97
CA ALA A 167 -0.94 -11.00 -7.82
C ALA A 167 -1.77 -10.33 -6.71
N THR A 168 -3.06 -10.65 -6.62
CA THR A 168 -3.97 -10.12 -5.61
C THR A 168 -3.59 -10.60 -4.21
N PHE A 169 -3.27 -11.89 -4.04
CA PHE A 169 -2.78 -12.42 -2.77
C PHE A 169 -1.44 -11.80 -2.36
N GLY A 170 -0.47 -11.72 -3.28
CA GLY A 170 0.81 -11.07 -3.03
C GLY A 170 0.63 -9.62 -2.59
N PHE A 171 -0.30 -8.90 -3.22
CA PHE A 171 -0.67 -7.55 -2.81
C PHE A 171 -1.29 -7.51 -1.41
N LEU A 172 -2.30 -8.35 -1.12
CA LEU A 172 -2.96 -8.42 0.19
C LEU A 172 -1.97 -8.76 1.32
N ILE A 173 -1.13 -9.77 1.13
CA ILE A 173 -0.12 -10.21 2.11
C ILE A 173 0.88 -9.08 2.38
N SER A 174 1.41 -8.43 1.33
CA SER A 174 2.30 -7.28 1.50
C SER A 174 1.65 -6.15 2.32
N ARG A 175 0.32 -6.05 2.32
CA ARG A 175 -0.40 -5.03 3.09
C ARG A 175 -0.70 -5.42 4.53
N ILE A 176 -0.98 -6.70 4.81
CA ILE A 176 -1.15 -7.22 6.18
C ILE A 176 0.18 -7.10 6.95
N SER A 177 1.31 -7.43 6.30
CA SER A 177 2.64 -7.33 6.93
C SER A 177 2.98 -5.90 7.39
N ASN A 178 2.69 -4.88 6.57
CA ASN A 178 2.96 -3.47 6.89
C ASN A 178 2.09 -2.91 8.05
N PHE A 179 1.04 -3.60 8.50
CA PHE A 179 0.27 -3.14 9.67
C PHE A 179 1.04 -3.35 10.99
N LYS A 180 1.89 -4.38 11.05
CA LYS A 180 2.70 -4.71 12.24
C LYS A 180 3.78 -3.67 12.51
N GLU A 181 4.31 -3.05 11.47
CA GLU A 181 5.42 -2.09 11.54
C GLU A 181 4.99 -0.69 12.04
N LYS A 182 3.72 -0.31 11.86
CA LYS A 182 3.23 1.03 12.22
C LYS A 182 2.92 1.18 13.71
N ILE A 183 2.71 0.05 14.40
CA ILE A 183 2.78 -0.05 15.85
C ILE A 183 4.21 -0.50 16.14
N SER A 184 5.20 0.35 15.84
CA SER A 184 6.58 -0.01 16.18
C SER A 184 6.62 -0.15 17.69
N LEU A 185 7.02 -1.34 18.15
CA LEU A 185 7.23 -1.63 19.56
C LEU A 185 8.12 -0.57 20.20
N GLU A 186 9.06 0.02 19.45
CA GLU A 186 9.85 1.19 19.88
C GLU A 186 9.02 2.41 20.29
N LYS A 187 7.92 2.73 19.60
CA LYS A 187 7.02 3.83 20.02
C LYS A 187 6.19 3.46 21.24
N LEU A 188 5.91 2.18 21.41
CA LEU A 188 5.23 1.68 22.61
C LEU A 188 6.19 1.72 23.80
N ASP A 189 7.42 1.26 23.62
CA ASP A 189 8.50 1.26 24.61
C ASP A 189 8.87 2.70 25.00
N GLN A 190 9.03 3.61 24.04
CA GLN A 190 9.21 5.05 24.33
C GLN A 190 8.04 5.62 25.14
N LYS A 191 6.80 5.21 24.86
CA LYS A 191 5.63 5.71 25.58
C LYS A 191 5.53 5.11 26.98
N ILE A 192 5.94 3.86 27.16
CA ILE A 192 6.05 3.19 28.46
C ILE A 192 7.16 3.84 29.31
N ASP A 193 8.31 4.15 28.72
CA ASP A 193 9.41 4.82 29.40
C ASP A 193 9.05 6.25 29.83
N LEU A 194 8.32 6.98 28.99
CA LEU A 194 7.80 8.31 29.34
C LEU A 194 6.79 8.26 30.51
N LEU A 195 5.95 7.23 30.57
CA LEU A 195 5.00 7.03 31.68
C LEU A 195 5.73 6.70 32.99
N LYS A 196 6.74 5.82 32.95
CA LYS A 196 7.58 5.50 34.12
C LYS A 196 8.31 6.74 34.65
N ARG A 197 8.89 7.54 33.76
CA ARG A 197 9.57 8.80 34.14
C ARG A 197 8.61 9.79 34.81
N SER A 198 7.38 9.90 34.29
CA SER A 198 6.36 10.76 34.88
C SER A 198 5.91 10.32 36.27
N GLU A 199 5.90 9.02 36.57
CA GLU A 199 5.60 8.53 37.92
C GLU A 199 6.76 8.79 38.89
N GLU A 200 8.00 8.57 38.47
CA GLU A 200 9.18 8.90 39.29
C GLU A 200 9.25 10.39 39.64
N ASP A 201 8.92 11.26 38.67
CA ASP A 201 8.91 12.70 38.89
C ASP A 201 7.80 13.13 39.85
N LYS A 202 6.61 12.49 39.80
CA LYS A 202 5.55 12.71 40.79
C LYS A 202 6.00 12.33 42.20
N ILE A 203 6.64 11.18 42.36
CA ILE A 203 7.15 10.71 43.67
C ILE A 203 8.22 11.66 44.22
N LYS A 204 9.10 12.19 43.36
CA LYS A 204 10.12 13.18 43.78
C LYS A 204 9.49 14.50 44.22
N ILE A 205 8.48 15.00 43.51
CA ILE A 205 7.76 16.23 43.86
C ILE A 205 7.04 16.07 45.20
N GLU A 206 6.43 14.92 45.46
CA GLU A 206 5.73 14.64 46.72
C GLU A 206 6.70 14.60 47.91
N LYS A 207 7.87 13.94 47.76
CA LYS A 207 8.94 13.99 48.77
C LYS A 207 9.46 15.41 49.00
N LEU A 208 9.62 16.21 47.94
CA LEU A 208 10.08 17.60 48.06
C LEU A 208 9.08 18.46 48.85
N HIS A 209 7.77 18.28 48.62
CA HIS A 209 6.72 18.94 49.38
C HIS A 209 6.73 18.55 50.86
N GLN A 210 6.96 17.27 51.16
CA GLN A 210 7.09 16.79 52.53
C GLN A 210 8.29 17.45 53.24
N PHE A 211 9.47 17.49 52.61
CA PHE A 211 10.65 18.17 53.14
C PHE A 211 10.46 19.68 53.33
N LEU A 212 9.71 20.33 52.43
CA LEU A 212 9.37 21.75 52.57
C LEU A 212 8.48 22.02 53.79
N ASN A 213 7.48 21.17 54.03
CA ASN A 213 6.60 21.29 55.20
C ASN A 213 7.35 21.05 56.52
N GLU A 214 8.23 20.04 56.57
CA GLU A 214 9.07 19.78 57.76
C GLU A 214 9.97 20.97 58.11
N ASN A 215 10.60 21.59 57.11
CA ASN A 215 11.43 22.78 57.33
C ASN A 215 10.62 24.00 57.79
N GLN A 216 9.39 24.17 57.32
CA GLN A 216 8.51 25.25 57.78
C GLN A 216 8.14 25.07 59.26
N ASN A 217 7.85 23.83 59.69
CA ASN A 217 7.58 23.52 61.10
C ASN A 217 8.81 23.74 61.98
N LEU A 218 10.00 23.32 61.54
CA LEU A 218 11.23 23.60 62.30
C LEU A 218 11.49 25.11 62.43
N THR A 219 11.18 25.87 61.39
CA THR A 219 11.36 27.33 61.42
C THR A 219 10.38 28.01 62.38
N SER A 220 9.13 27.52 62.48
CA SER A 220 8.16 28.05 63.45
C SER A 220 8.55 27.69 64.88
N GLU A 221 9.02 26.47 65.14
CA GLU A 221 9.53 26.04 66.46
C GLU A 221 10.72 26.89 66.91
N VAL A 222 11.70 27.11 66.03
CA VAL A 222 12.86 27.96 66.33
C VAL A 222 12.43 29.40 66.64
N ARG A 223 11.43 29.92 65.93
CA ARG A 223 10.87 31.26 66.21
C ARG A 223 10.19 31.31 67.57
N GLU A 224 9.42 30.29 67.94
CA GLU A 224 8.75 30.21 69.24
C GLU A 224 9.77 30.10 70.39
N LEU A 225 10.81 29.28 70.24
CA LEU A 225 11.89 29.16 71.21
C LEU A 225 12.65 30.47 71.41
N LYS A 226 12.93 31.21 70.32
CA LYS A 226 13.55 32.54 70.41
C LYS A 226 12.70 33.52 71.22
N LEU A 227 11.38 33.56 70.98
CA LEU A 227 10.45 34.41 71.75
C LEU A 227 10.41 34.03 73.24
N LYS A 228 10.42 32.72 73.55
CA LYS A 228 10.50 32.24 74.95
C LYS A 228 11.78 32.70 75.64
N ILE A 229 12.94 32.60 74.98
CA ILE A 229 14.22 33.04 75.52
C ILE A 229 14.24 34.57 75.75
N GLU A 230 13.69 35.35 74.81
CA GLU A 230 13.62 36.81 74.92
C GLU A 230 12.72 37.25 76.09
N ASN A 231 11.58 36.60 76.28
CA ASN A 231 10.71 36.84 77.42
C ASN A 231 11.37 36.51 78.76
N LEU A 232 12.10 35.38 78.85
CA LEU A 232 12.86 35.01 80.05
C LEU A 232 14.01 35.98 80.35
N LYS A 233 14.64 36.54 79.31
CA LYS A 233 15.68 37.57 79.47
C LYS A 233 15.11 38.88 80.01
N ASN A 234 13.92 39.27 79.55
CA ASN A 234 13.23 40.47 80.01
C ASN A 234 12.63 40.34 81.43
N SER A 235 12.32 39.12 81.91
CA SER A 235 11.81 38.92 83.27
C SER A 235 12.88 38.90 84.35
N ASN A 236 14.16 38.74 83.99
CA ASN A 236 15.30 38.67 84.92
C ASN A 236 16.06 40.00 85.08
N ASN A 237 15.65 41.05 84.36
CA ASN A 237 16.15 42.43 84.50
C ASN A 237 15.10 43.29 85.21
#